data_AF-A0A0H1R7E7-F1
#
_entry.id   AF-A0A0H1R7E7-F1
#
_cell.length_a   1.000
_cell.length_b   1.000
_cell.length_c   1.000
_cell.angle_alpha   90.00
_cell.angle_beta   90.00
_cell.angle_gamma   90.00
#
_symmetry.space_group_name_H-M   'P 1'
#
loop_
_entity.id
_entity.type
_entity.pdbx_description
1 polymer ?
#
loop_
_entity_poly.entity_id
_entity_poly.type
_entity_poly.pdbx_seq_one_letter_code
_entity_poly.pdbx_strand_id
1 'polypeptide(L)' 'MRCYFHLVNGSDVVPDDMGVEVASLEMAQSLAYRAIQEIRAEADLVDEEWRGWRLNVVCSQGSVLASICLSATLQ' A
#
# COMPACT_ATOMS: atom_id res chain seq x y z
N MET A 1 -11.71 10.98 5.90
CA MET A 1 -11.70 9.60 6.49
C MET A 1 -10.27 9.22 6.83
N ARG A 2 -10.05 8.31 7.78
CA ARG A 2 -8.70 7.78 8.06
C ARG A 2 -8.53 6.44 7.35
N CYS A 3 -7.44 6.32 6.61
CA CYS A 3 -7.05 5.10 5.89
C CYS A 3 -5.71 4.60 6.40
N TYR A 4 -5.54 3.29 6.40
CA TYR A 4 -4.33 2.60 6.85
C TYR A 4 -3.73 1.84 5.67
N PHE A 5 -2.40 1.83 5.57
CA PHE A 5 -1.68 1.30 4.41
C PHE A 5 -0.89 0.06 4.83
N HIS A 6 -1.56 -1.09 4.83
CA HIS A 6 -0.94 -2.34 5.28
C HIS A 6 -0.17 -2.99 4.14
N LEU A 7 1.11 -3.28 4.38
CA LEU A 7 1.92 -4.03 3.44
C LEU A 7 1.72 -5.52 3.72
N VAL A 8 1.20 -6.27 2.75
CA VAL A 8 0.79 -7.67 2.92
C VAL A 8 1.36 -8.57 1.83
N ASN A 9 1.66 -9.80 2.17
CA ASN A 9 1.88 -10.89 1.20
C ASN A 9 1.00 -12.10 1.59
N GLY A 10 1.15 -13.25 0.93
CA GLY A 10 0.35 -14.44 1.22
C GLY A 10 0.56 -15.05 2.62
N SER A 11 1.62 -14.67 3.32
CA SER A 11 2.08 -15.24 4.58
C SER A 11 2.23 -14.20 5.71
N ASP A 12 2.56 -12.95 5.36
CA ASP A 12 2.94 -11.88 6.28
C ASP A 12 2.08 -10.64 6.11
N VAL A 13 1.91 -9.91 7.21
CA VAL A 13 1.25 -8.60 7.26
C VAL A 13 2.12 -7.67 8.09
N VAL A 14 2.48 -6.54 7.50
CA VAL A 14 3.09 -5.39 8.17
C VAL A 14 2.01 -4.31 8.27
N PRO A 15 1.35 -4.18 9.45
CA PRO A 15 0.28 -3.21 9.63
C PRO A 15 0.82 -1.77 9.73
N ASP A 16 -0.05 -0.84 9.41
CA ASP A 16 0.13 0.59 9.62
C ASP A 16 -0.91 1.00 10.66
N ASP A 17 -0.47 1.29 11.88
CA ASP A 17 -1.36 1.60 13.01
C ASP A 17 -1.63 3.11 13.13
N MET A 18 -0.87 3.96 12.43
CA MET A 18 -1.06 5.41 12.47
C MET A 18 -2.16 5.83 11.48
N GLY A 19 -2.07 5.31 10.25
CA GLY A 19 -2.90 5.73 9.14
C GLY A 19 -2.79 7.22 8.81
N VAL A 20 -3.49 7.63 7.75
CA VAL A 20 -3.49 9.01 7.26
C VAL A 20 -4.93 9.49 7.05
N GLU A 21 -5.18 10.75 7.39
CA GLU A 21 -6.43 11.42 7.04
C GLU A 21 -6.44 11.82 5.56
N VAL A 22 -7.46 11.35 4.86
CA VAL A 22 -7.67 11.58 3.43
C VAL A 22 -9.06 12.15 3.18
N ALA A 23 -9.17 13.04 2.20
CA ALA A 23 -10.43 13.65 1.81
C ALA A 23 -11.28 12.72 0.92
N SER A 24 -10.64 11.81 0.18
CA SER A 24 -11.29 10.92 -0.78
C SER A 24 -10.51 9.60 -0.96
N LEU A 25 -11.15 8.61 -1.57
CA LEU A 25 -10.49 7.35 -1.95
C LEU A 25 -9.39 7.59 -3.00
N GLU A 26 -9.61 8.53 -3.92
CA GLU A 26 -8.63 8.92 -4.94
C GLU A 26 -7.35 9.50 -4.31
N MET A 27 -7.49 10.32 -3.26
CA MET A 27 -6.34 10.79 -2.47
C MET A 27 -5.62 9.64 -1.78
N ALA A 28 -6.37 8.68 -1.22
CA ALA A 28 -5.78 7.49 -0.60
C ALA A 28 -5.00 6.64 -1.62
N GLN A 29 -5.53 6.44 -2.83
CA GLN A 29 -4.85 5.72 -3.90
C GLN A 29 -3.59 6.47 -4.36
N SER A 30 -3.66 7.78 -4.53
CA SER A 30 -2.49 8.61 -4.86
C SER A 30 -1.38 8.48 -3.82
N LEU A 31 -1.73 8.50 -2.54
CA LEU A 31 -0.79 8.28 -1.44
C LEU A 31 -0.22 6.85 -1.44
N ALA A 32 -1.05 5.84 -1.71
CA ALA A 32 -0.61 4.46 -1.82
C ALA A 32 0.42 4.27 -2.95
N TYR A 33 0.18 4.87 -4.12
CA TYR A 33 1.13 4.82 -5.24
C TYR A 33 2.45 5.52 -4.90
N ARG A 34 2.37 6.68 -4.24
CA ARG A 34 3.56 7.37 -3.75
C ARG A 34 4.36 6.52 -2.76
N ALA A 35 3.69 5.91 -1.78
CA ALA A 35 4.34 5.01 -0.82
C ALA A 35 5.02 3.82 -1.52
N ILE A 36 4.38 3.23 -2.54
CA ILE A 36 5.01 2.15 -3.33
C ILE A 36 6.26 2.65 -4.05
N GLN A 37 6.24 3.86 -4.63
CA GLN A 37 7.42 4.44 -5.27
C GLN A 37 8.55 4.68 -4.27
N GLU A 38 8.24 5.19 -3.08
CA GLU A 38 9.21 5.42 -2.00
C GLU A 38 9.83 4.08 -1.55
N ILE A 39 9.00 3.05 -1.29
CA ILE A 39 9.47 1.70 -0.93
C ILE A 39 10.39 1.12 -2.01
N ARG A 40 10.01 1.22 -3.30
CA ARG A 40 10.85 0.71 -4.39
C ARG A 40 12.17 1.45 -4.52
N ALA A 41 12.17 2.76 -4.29
CA ALA A 41 13.37 3.59 -4.39
C ALA A 41 14.34 3.36 -3.23
N GLU A 42 13.84 3.10 -2.01
CA GLU A 42 14.67 2.85 -0.83
C GLU A 42 15.30 1.46 -0.83
N ALA A 43 14.67 0.50 -1.50
CA ALA A 43 15.04 -0.90 -1.33
C ALA A 43 16.23 -1.35 -2.20
N ASP A 44 16.58 -0.67 -3.30
CA ASP A 44 17.54 -1.18 -4.31
C ASP A 44 17.25 -2.64 -4.76
N LEU A 45 16.03 -3.12 -4.49
CA LEU A 45 15.60 -4.49 -4.69
C LEU A 45 15.03 -4.67 -6.10
N VAL A 46 15.22 -5.87 -6.65
CA VAL A 46 14.65 -6.26 -7.93
C VAL A 46 13.15 -6.51 -7.79
N ASP A 47 12.36 -6.21 -8.84
CA ASP A 47 10.89 -6.39 -8.88
C ASP A 47 10.42 -7.79 -8.44
N GLU A 48 11.29 -8.80 -8.56
CA GLU A 48 11.03 -10.19 -8.16
C GLU A 48 10.88 -10.37 -6.64
N GLU A 49 11.57 -9.58 -5.82
CA GLU A 49 11.45 -9.64 -4.35
C GLU A 49 10.13 -9.05 -3.86
N TRP A 50 9.54 -8.15 -4.64
CA TRP A 50 8.21 -7.58 -4.38
C TRP A 50 7.07 -8.45 -4.92
N ARG A 51 7.38 -9.58 -5.56
CA ARG A 51 6.35 -10.44 -6.14
C ARG A 51 5.46 -11.03 -5.04
N GLY A 52 4.17 -10.75 -5.14
CA GLY A 52 3.16 -11.19 -4.16
C GLY A 52 2.92 -10.21 -3.02
N TRP A 53 3.78 -9.20 -2.85
CA TRP A 53 3.53 -8.09 -1.95
C TRP A 53 2.49 -7.13 -2.54
N ARG A 54 1.61 -6.65 -1.66
CA ARG A 54 0.54 -5.70 -1.97
C ARG A 54 0.43 -4.65 -0.88
N LEU A 55 0.11 -3.43 -1.26
CA LEU A 55 -0.28 -2.38 -0.35
C LEU A 55 -1.81 -2.33 -0.29
N ASN A 56 -2.37 -2.76 0.84
CA ASN A 56 -3.80 -2.69 1.11
C ASN A 56 -4.13 -1.33 1.74
N VAL A 57 -5.04 -0.60 1.12
CA VAL A 57 -5.65 0.60 1.68
C VAL A 57 -6.89 0.18 2.44
N VAL A 58 -6.90 0.36 3.75
CA VAL A 58 -7.94 -0.13 4.67
C VAL A 58 -8.64 1.05 5.34
N CYS A 59 -9.97 1.00 5.44
CA CYS A 59 -10.73 2.02 6.17
C CYS A 59 -10.73 1.76 7.69
N SER A 60 -11.22 2.72 8.48
CA SER A 60 -11.34 2.57 9.94
C SER A 60 -12.22 1.43 10.42
N GLN A 61 -13.06 0.86 9.56
CA GLN A 61 -13.85 -0.34 9.87
C GLN A 61 -13.12 -1.64 9.53
N GLY A 62 -11.88 -1.59 9.05
CA GLY A 62 -11.10 -2.77 8.66
C GLY A 62 -11.40 -3.30 7.25
N SER A 63 -12.23 -2.61 6.47
CA SER A 63 -12.53 -3.01 5.09
C SER A 63 -11.45 -2.54 4.12
N VAL A 64 -11.01 -3.42 3.22
CA VAL A 64 -10.05 -3.09 2.15
C VAL A 64 -10.77 -2.28 1.08
N LEU A 65 -10.32 -1.04 0.87
CA LEU A 65 -10.81 -0.11 -0.15
C LEU A 65 -10.05 -0.26 -1.47
N ALA A 66 -8.75 -0.57 -1.40
CA ALA A 66 -7.90 -0.83 -2.56
C ALA A 66 -6.77 -1.81 -2.19
N SER A 67 -6.25 -2.53 -3.18
CA SER A 67 -5.14 -3.47 -3.03
C SER A 67 -4.23 -3.36 -4.24
N ILE A 68 -3.03 -2.82 -4.08
CA ILE A 68 -2.13 -2.50 -5.20
C ILE A 68 -0.87 -3.37 -5.09
N CYS A 69 -0.54 -4.11 -6.16
CA CYS A 69 0.65 -4.96 -6.20
C CYS A 69 1.94 -4.13 -6.26
N LEU A 70 2.90 -4.47 -5.40
CA LEU A 70 4.21 -3.80 -5.38
C LEU A 70 5.11 -4.18 -6.55
N SER A 71 4.80 -5.22 -7.31
CA SER A 71 5.51 -5.58 -8.55
C SER A 71 4.81 -5.10 -9.83
N ALA A 72 3.66 -4.42 -9.74
CA ALA A 72 2.95 -3.94 -10.92
C ALA A 72 3.61 -2.66 -11.47
N THR A 73 3.74 -2.55 -12.79
CA THR A 73 4.10 -1.27 -13.40
C THR A 73 3.03 -0.23 -13.04
N LEU A 74 3.44 0.84 -12.37
CA LEU A 74 2.55 1.95 -12.06
C LEU A 74 2.27 2.68 -13.38
N GLN A 75 0.99 2.78 -13.77
CA GLN A 75 0.56 3.47 -15.00
C GLN A 75 0.49 4.98 -14.81
#